data_AF-A0A1G0MY56-F1
#
_entry.id   AF-A0A1G0MY56-F1
#
_cell.length_a   1.000
_cell.length_b   1.000
_cell.length_c   1.000
_cell.angle_alpha   90.00
_cell.angle_beta   90.00
_cell.angle_gamma   90.00
#
_symmetry.space_group_name_H-M   'P 1'
#
loop_
_entity.id
_entity.type
_entity.pdbx_description
1 polymer ?
#
loop_
_entity_poly.entity_id
_entity_poly.type
_entity_poly.pdbx_seq_one_letter_code
_entity_poly.pdbx_strand_id
1 'polypeptide(L)'
;MKKFVRLNRSGFTLIEVIVVAAIIAILAGILVPMIFSQVEESRTSKAKGDVKTIQTAFQMFRRDVGKWPYYTQFNADGTFVTCSLLHTGAAADLPALSAGFDNSNPAQTIPIIDQLASNKFGYNATMWKGPYLPDSSLDPWGKSYVINSGNLDSNPPEVVWIMSAGPDGVIQTPAQAKELCTTVAVAPDPPTPISPCDDIGIRLN
;
A
#
# COMPACT_ATOMS: atom_id res chain seq x y z
N MET A 1 -26.11 -71.88 -8.68
CA MET A 1 -25.41 -71.49 -7.43
C MET A 1 -24.30 -70.49 -7.79
N LYS A 2 -24.43 -69.20 -7.40
CA LYS A 2 -23.41 -68.18 -7.66
C LYS A 2 -22.40 -68.15 -6.50
N LYS A 3 -21.15 -68.54 -6.76
CA LYS A 3 -20.04 -68.42 -5.80
C LYS A 3 -19.65 -66.94 -5.69
N PHE A 4 -19.83 -66.34 -4.52
CA PHE A 4 -19.27 -65.02 -4.20
C PHE A 4 -17.77 -65.18 -3.90
N VAL A 5 -16.93 -64.62 -4.77
CA VAL A 5 -15.49 -64.52 -4.55
C VAL A 5 -15.26 -63.42 -3.50
N ARG A 6 -14.84 -63.79 -2.28
CA ARG A 6 -14.39 -62.83 -1.26
C ARG A 6 -13.01 -62.32 -1.66
N LEU A 7 -12.93 -61.08 -2.15
CA LEU A 7 -11.67 -60.37 -2.28
C LEU A 7 -11.15 -60.10 -0.86
N ASN A 8 -9.99 -60.67 -0.54
CA ASN A 8 -9.33 -60.46 0.75
C ASN A 8 -8.97 -58.98 0.88
N ARG A 9 -9.71 -58.23 1.70
CA ARG A 9 -9.38 -56.84 1.99
C ARG A 9 -8.31 -56.83 3.08
N SER A 10 -7.07 -56.59 2.68
CA SER A 10 -6.01 -56.26 3.64
C SER A 10 -6.37 -54.96 4.36
N GLY A 11 -6.52 -55.02 5.67
CA GLY A 11 -6.74 -53.86 6.52
C GLY A 11 -5.42 -53.16 6.83
N PHE A 12 -5.45 -51.82 6.86
CA PHE A 12 -4.31 -51.02 7.34
C PHE A 12 -4.05 -51.31 8.81
N THR A 13 -2.77 -51.40 9.17
CA THR A 13 -2.37 -51.54 10.57
C THR A 13 -2.40 -50.18 11.27
N LEU A 14 -2.70 -50.17 12.57
CA LEU A 14 -2.70 -48.94 13.37
C LEU A 14 -1.30 -48.29 13.43
N ILE A 15 -0.25 -49.11 13.41
CA ILE A 15 1.15 -48.67 13.37
C ILE A 15 1.48 -47.92 12.08
N GLU A 16 1.00 -48.37 10.91
CA GLU A 16 1.22 -47.68 9.63
C GLU A 16 0.63 -46.27 9.63
N VAL A 17 -0.60 -46.12 10.12
CA VAL A 17 -1.26 -44.82 10.14
C VAL A 17 -0.56 -43.85 11.09
N ILE A 18 -0.06 -44.32 12.24
CA ILE A 18 0.65 -43.48 13.21
C ILE A 18 1.99 -43.00 12.67
N VAL A 19 2.77 -43.87 12.03
CA VAL A 19 4.07 -43.49 11.45
C VAL A 19 3.88 -42.48 10.32
N VAL A 20 2.89 -42.67 9.46
CA VAL A 20 2.57 -41.73 8.38
C VAL A 20 2.12 -40.37 8.94
N ALA A 21 1.25 -40.37 9.94
CA ALA A 21 0.81 -39.14 10.59
C ALA A 21 1.97 -38.39 11.26
N ALA A 22 2.93 -39.10 11.87
CA ALA A 22 4.12 -38.51 12.47
C ALA A 22 5.00 -37.80 11.42
N ILE A 23 5.22 -38.42 10.25
CA ILE A 23 6.00 -37.80 9.16
C ILE A 23 5.28 -36.57 8.61
N ILE A 24 3.96 -36.64 8.41
CA ILE A 24 3.17 -35.48 7.94
C ILE A 24 3.24 -34.33 8.95
N ALA A 25 3.16 -34.61 10.25
CA ALA A 25 3.27 -33.59 11.29
C ALA A 25 4.62 -32.86 11.27
N ILE A 26 5.73 -33.60 11.08
CA ILE A 26 7.08 -33.03 10.99
C ILE A 26 7.21 -32.15 9.74
N LEU A 27 6.77 -32.65 8.58
CA LEU A 27 6.83 -31.90 7.32
C LEU A 27 5.96 -30.63 7.38
N ALA A 28 4.75 -30.74 7.91
CA ALA A 28 3.85 -29.60 8.08
C ALA A 28 4.45 -28.54 9.01
N GLY A 29 5.11 -28.95 10.11
CA GLY A 29 5.75 -28.04 11.06
C GLY A 29 6.82 -27.13 10.44
N ILE A 30 7.55 -27.62 9.43
CA ILE A 30 8.59 -26.84 8.74
C ILE A 30 7.99 -26.00 7.59
N LEU A 31 7.02 -26.56 6.88
CA LEU A 31 6.48 -25.95 5.67
C LEU A 31 5.67 -24.67 5.97
N VAL A 32 4.88 -24.68 7.04
CA VAL A 32 3.96 -23.57 7.39
C VAL A 32 4.68 -22.22 7.59
N PRO A 33 5.70 -22.07 8.46
CA PRO A 33 6.37 -20.79 8.65
C PRO A 33 7.10 -20.31 7.39
N MET A 34 7.64 -21.23 6.58
CA MET A 34 8.31 -20.90 5.32
C MET A 34 7.37 -20.28 4.29
N ILE A 35 6.13 -20.78 4.19
CA ILE A 35 5.15 -20.19 3.26
C ILE A 35 4.77 -18.78 3.71
N PHE A 36 4.56 -18.55 5.01
CA PHE A 36 4.20 -17.22 5.51
C PHE A 36 5.26 -16.16 5.23
N SER A 37 6.55 -16.48 5.41
CA SER A 37 7.62 -15.51 5.10
C SER A 37 7.69 -15.16 3.61
N GLN A 38 7.49 -16.15 2.73
CA GLN A 38 7.48 -15.95 1.28
C GLN A 38 6.29 -15.09 0.83
N VAL A 39 5.12 -15.25 1.47
CA VAL A 39 3.94 -14.43 1.18
C VAL A 39 4.18 -12.98 1.60
N GLU A 40 4.76 -12.73 2.78
CA GLU A 40 5.07 -11.36 3.23
C GLU A 40 6.12 -10.67 2.36
N GLU A 41 7.15 -11.40 1.92
CA GLU A 41 8.15 -10.87 0.98
C GLU A 41 7.51 -10.54 -0.37
N SER A 42 6.62 -11.40 -0.87
CA SER A 42 5.87 -11.16 -2.11
C SER A 42 4.96 -9.93 -2.01
N ARG A 43 4.26 -9.76 -0.87
CA ARG A 43 3.46 -8.57 -0.58
C ARG A 43 4.33 -7.31 -0.58
N THR A 44 5.43 -7.32 0.16
CA THR A 44 6.36 -6.18 0.22
C THR A 44 6.92 -5.83 -1.17
N SER A 45 7.31 -6.82 -1.96
CA SER A 45 7.82 -6.64 -3.33
C SER A 45 6.75 -6.03 -4.24
N LYS A 46 5.51 -6.51 -4.14
CA LYS A 46 4.36 -5.94 -4.85
C LYS A 46 4.12 -4.48 -4.47
N ALA A 47 4.08 -4.16 -3.17
CA ALA A 47 3.87 -2.79 -2.71
C ALA A 47 4.95 -1.83 -3.24
N LYS A 48 6.22 -2.25 -3.26
CA LYS A 48 7.31 -1.47 -3.86
C LYS A 48 7.12 -1.24 -5.37
N GLY A 49 6.67 -2.25 -6.09
CA GLY A 49 6.35 -2.15 -7.52
C GLY A 49 5.20 -1.18 -7.81
N ASP A 50 4.14 -1.24 -6.99
CA ASP A 50 2.97 -0.39 -7.11
C ASP A 50 3.33 1.08 -6.80
N VAL A 51 4.06 1.33 -5.73
CA VAL A 51 4.58 2.65 -5.37
C VAL A 51 5.44 3.27 -6.48
N LYS A 52 6.31 2.47 -7.13
CA LYS A 52 7.12 2.92 -8.28
C LYS A 52 6.28 3.24 -9.52
N THR A 53 5.20 2.48 -9.72
CA THR A 53 4.26 2.71 -10.82
C THR A 53 3.53 4.04 -10.61
N ILE A 54 3.08 4.32 -9.39
CA ILE A 54 2.48 5.60 -9.01
C ILE A 54 3.49 6.74 -9.20
N GLN A 55 4.73 6.60 -8.75
CA GLN A 55 5.79 7.60 -8.95
C GLN A 55 6.00 7.94 -10.43
N THR A 56 6.06 6.91 -11.28
CA THR A 56 6.23 7.10 -12.73
C THR A 56 5.02 7.81 -13.33
N ALA A 57 3.81 7.45 -12.89
CA ALA A 57 2.57 8.07 -13.33
C ALA A 57 2.50 9.57 -12.99
N PHE A 58 2.95 9.96 -11.78
CA PHE A 58 3.09 11.36 -11.39
C PHE A 58 4.07 12.12 -12.27
N GLN A 59 5.23 11.54 -12.54
CA GLN A 59 6.25 12.17 -13.37
C GLN A 59 5.77 12.35 -14.81
N MET A 60 5.07 11.36 -15.37
CA MET A 60 4.44 11.46 -16.69
C MET A 60 3.37 12.55 -16.72
N PHE A 61 2.47 12.58 -15.73
CA PHE A 61 1.45 13.62 -15.60
C PHE A 61 2.09 15.02 -15.54
N ARG A 62 3.12 15.20 -14.69
CA ARG A 62 3.82 16.48 -14.56
C ARG A 62 4.52 16.88 -15.85
N ARG A 63 5.12 15.95 -16.58
CA ARG A 63 5.78 16.22 -17.86
C ARG A 63 4.78 16.70 -18.91
N ASP A 64 3.60 16.12 -18.93
CA ASP A 64 2.62 16.34 -19.98
C ASP A 64 1.71 17.56 -19.68
N VAL A 65 1.29 17.74 -18.43
CA VAL A 65 0.41 18.84 -17.98
C VAL A 65 1.19 20.03 -17.40
N GLY A 66 2.46 19.84 -17.03
CA GLY A 66 3.31 20.88 -16.43
C GLY A 66 3.01 21.17 -14.96
N LYS A 67 2.09 20.42 -14.34
CA LYS A 67 1.65 20.59 -12.94
C LYS A 67 1.67 19.26 -12.22
N TRP A 68 1.88 19.30 -10.91
CA TRP A 68 1.69 18.11 -10.08
C TRP A 68 0.22 17.72 -10.02
N PRO A 69 -0.08 16.42 -9.83
CA PRO A 69 -1.43 16.00 -9.61
C PRO A 69 -1.83 16.23 -8.16
N TYR A 70 -2.07 17.49 -7.82
CA TYR A 70 -2.62 17.90 -6.55
C TYR A 70 -3.76 18.89 -6.79
N TYR A 71 -4.67 18.91 -5.83
CA TYR A 71 -5.84 19.76 -5.88
C TYR A 71 -5.76 20.83 -4.81
N THR A 72 -6.09 22.06 -5.20
CA THR A 72 -6.52 23.09 -4.26
C THR A 72 -8.03 23.07 -4.23
N GLN A 73 -8.61 22.66 -3.10
CA GLN A 73 -10.06 22.67 -2.92
C GLN A 73 -10.59 24.08 -2.80
N PHE A 74 -11.66 24.35 -3.56
CA PHE A 74 -12.45 25.54 -3.39
C PHE A 74 -13.58 25.25 -2.41
N ASN A 75 -13.53 25.86 -1.23
CA ASN A 75 -14.65 25.80 -0.30
C ASN A 75 -15.80 26.67 -0.82
N ALA A 76 -17.03 26.36 -0.38
CA ALA A 76 -18.19 27.23 -0.64
C ALA A 76 -17.96 28.68 -0.16
N ASP A 77 -17.10 28.86 0.84
CA ASP A 77 -16.72 30.15 1.43
C ASP A 77 -15.69 30.93 0.58
N GLY A 78 -15.30 30.43 -0.59
CA GLY A 78 -14.33 31.08 -1.48
C GLY A 78 -12.87 30.97 -1.04
N THR A 79 -12.58 30.20 0.01
CA THR A 79 -11.22 29.89 0.47
C THR A 79 -10.62 28.70 -0.28
N PHE A 80 -9.31 28.75 -0.53
CA PHE A 80 -8.54 27.62 -1.04
C PHE A 80 -8.01 26.79 0.13
N VAL A 81 -8.23 25.47 0.11
CA VAL A 81 -7.57 24.53 1.03
C VAL A 81 -6.64 23.64 0.22
N THR A 82 -5.38 23.60 0.62
CA THR A 82 -4.41 22.63 0.10
C THR A 82 -4.70 21.29 0.72
N CYS A 83 -5.01 20.28 -0.09
CA CYS A 83 -5.10 18.91 0.41
C CYS A 83 -3.72 18.47 0.89
N SER A 84 -3.59 18.09 2.16
CA SER A 84 -2.34 17.57 2.72
C SER A 84 -2.13 16.09 2.42
N LEU A 85 -3.17 15.40 1.94
CA LEU A 85 -3.18 13.98 1.64
C LEU A 85 -3.86 13.67 0.29
N LEU A 86 -3.19 12.88 -0.55
CA LEU A 86 -3.77 12.18 -1.70
C LEU A 86 -3.69 10.67 -1.48
N HIS A 87 -4.61 9.93 -2.10
CA HIS A 87 -4.66 8.48 -1.97
C HIS A 87 -5.14 7.77 -3.24
N THR A 88 -4.93 6.47 -3.37
CA THR A 88 -5.26 5.72 -4.60
C THR A 88 -6.64 5.09 -4.65
N GLY A 89 -7.20 4.66 -3.51
CA GLY A 89 -8.49 3.95 -3.41
C GLY A 89 -9.63 4.83 -2.90
N ALA A 90 -10.67 4.24 -2.30
CA ALA A 90 -11.77 5.01 -1.71
C ALA A 90 -11.35 5.60 -0.34
N ALA A 91 -12.06 6.63 0.12
CA ALA A 91 -11.81 7.21 1.44
C ALA A 91 -12.02 6.20 2.59
N ALA A 92 -12.85 5.17 2.39
CA ALA A 92 -13.03 4.08 3.36
C ALA A 92 -11.81 3.17 3.51
N ASP A 93 -10.95 3.13 2.49
CA ASP A 93 -9.76 2.26 2.44
C ASP A 93 -8.51 2.98 2.96
N LEU A 94 -8.66 4.19 3.50
CA LEU A 94 -7.53 4.93 4.06
C LEU A 94 -6.93 4.17 5.25
N PRO A 95 -5.59 4.14 5.36
CA PRO A 95 -4.93 3.67 6.56
C PRO A 95 -5.13 4.66 7.71
N ALA A 96 -4.81 4.23 8.93
CA ALA A 96 -4.66 5.18 10.02
C ALA A 96 -3.42 6.06 9.74
N LEU A 97 -3.49 7.35 10.07
CA LEU A 97 -2.47 8.33 9.68
C LEU A 97 -1.81 8.92 10.92
N SER A 98 -0.49 9.08 10.86
CA SER A 98 0.28 9.85 11.84
C SER A 98 0.07 11.36 11.67
N ALA A 99 0.72 12.15 12.53
CA ALA A 99 0.53 13.60 12.56
C ALA A 99 0.84 14.30 11.22
N GLY A 100 0.04 15.31 10.88
CA GLY A 100 0.27 16.20 9.74
C GLY A 100 -0.51 15.85 8.47
N PHE A 101 -1.18 14.70 8.41
CA PHE A 101 -2.16 14.44 7.35
C PHE A 101 -3.53 14.94 7.79
N ASP A 102 -4.05 15.96 7.08
CA ASP A 102 -5.43 16.39 7.28
C ASP A 102 -6.37 15.50 6.45
N ASN A 103 -7.14 14.65 7.14
CA ASN A 103 -8.25 13.86 6.60
C ASN A 103 -9.59 14.23 7.27
N SER A 104 -9.62 15.35 8.01
CA SER A 104 -10.76 15.74 8.83
C SER A 104 -12.01 16.07 8.01
N ASN A 105 -11.83 16.39 6.72
CA ASN A 105 -12.90 16.54 5.76
C ASN A 105 -12.70 15.53 4.60
N PRO A 106 -13.56 14.51 4.45
CA PRO A 106 -13.44 13.53 3.37
C PRO A 106 -13.65 14.14 1.97
N ALA A 107 -14.23 15.35 1.87
CA ALA A 107 -14.21 16.09 0.60
C ALA A 107 -12.80 16.57 0.22
N GLN A 108 -11.89 16.73 1.19
CA GLN A 108 -10.50 17.12 0.98
C GLN A 108 -9.59 15.91 0.72
N THR A 109 -10.11 14.68 0.88
CA THR A 109 -9.40 13.46 0.56
C THR A 109 -9.82 13.00 -0.83
N ILE A 110 -8.99 13.31 -1.84
CA ILE A 110 -9.33 13.06 -3.23
C ILE A 110 -8.54 11.85 -3.73
N PRO A 111 -9.24 10.87 -4.33
CA PRO A 111 -8.57 9.74 -4.95
C PRO A 111 -7.82 10.21 -6.19
N ILE A 112 -6.52 9.92 -6.25
CA ILE A 112 -5.67 10.35 -7.36
C ILE A 112 -6.08 9.72 -8.69
N ILE A 113 -6.79 8.59 -8.65
CA ILE A 113 -7.31 7.93 -9.83
C ILE A 113 -8.29 8.83 -10.61
N ASP A 114 -9.02 9.74 -9.94
CA ASP A 114 -9.91 10.71 -10.60
C ASP A 114 -9.13 11.67 -11.50
N GLN A 115 -7.88 11.97 -11.14
CA GLN A 115 -7.02 12.86 -11.90
C GLN A 115 -6.18 12.12 -12.94
N LEU A 116 -5.56 11.01 -12.54
CA LEU A 116 -4.60 10.31 -13.37
C LEU A 116 -5.26 9.37 -14.36
N ALA A 117 -6.42 8.77 -14.06
CA ALA A 117 -7.08 7.84 -14.96
C ALA A 117 -8.24 8.46 -15.74
N SER A 118 -9.11 9.24 -15.09
CA SER A 118 -10.34 9.72 -15.72
C SER A 118 -10.31 11.18 -16.17
N ASN A 119 -9.22 11.93 -15.92
CA ASN A 119 -9.13 13.37 -16.19
C ASN A 119 -10.39 14.12 -15.72
N LYS A 120 -10.93 13.76 -14.56
CA LYS A 120 -12.20 14.28 -14.04
C LYS A 120 -12.21 15.81 -13.90
N PHE A 121 -11.03 16.39 -13.71
CA PHE A 121 -10.83 17.82 -13.55
C PHE A 121 -10.72 18.60 -14.87
N GLY A 122 -10.78 17.93 -16.02
CA GLY A 122 -10.81 18.59 -17.32
C GLY A 122 -9.51 19.31 -17.67
N TYR A 123 -8.35 18.73 -17.33
CA TYR A 123 -7.07 19.21 -17.87
C TYR A 123 -7.13 19.21 -19.39
N ASN A 124 -6.47 20.19 -20.02
CA ASN A 124 -6.51 20.38 -21.47
C ASN A 124 -6.23 19.05 -22.20
N ALA A 125 -7.18 18.61 -23.03
CA ALA A 125 -7.12 17.33 -23.74
C ALA A 125 -5.93 17.21 -24.70
N THR A 126 -5.31 18.34 -25.08
CA THR A 126 -4.09 18.35 -25.91
C THR A 126 -2.84 18.01 -25.10
N MET A 127 -2.86 18.34 -23.81
CA MET A 127 -1.76 18.13 -22.87
C MET A 127 -1.89 16.78 -22.16
N TRP A 128 -3.09 16.38 -21.78
CA TRP A 128 -3.33 15.08 -21.13
C TRP A 128 -3.26 13.93 -22.15
N LYS A 129 -2.31 13.01 -21.98
CA LYS A 129 -1.98 11.97 -22.97
C LYS A 129 -2.56 10.59 -22.68
N GLY A 130 -3.32 10.43 -21.60
CA GLY A 130 -4.00 9.18 -21.29
C GLY A 130 -4.01 8.86 -19.81
N PRO A 131 -4.69 7.75 -19.43
CA PRO A 131 -4.66 7.29 -18.06
C PRO A 131 -3.22 6.92 -17.69
N TYR A 132 -2.63 7.68 -16.77
CA TYR A 132 -1.27 7.44 -16.28
C TYR A 132 -1.22 6.31 -15.26
N LEU A 133 -2.38 5.95 -14.69
CA LEU A 133 -2.54 4.87 -13.73
C LEU A 133 -3.69 3.95 -14.20
N PRO A 134 -3.48 2.63 -14.28
CA PRO A 134 -4.45 1.72 -14.89
C PRO A 134 -5.66 1.39 -14.01
N ASP A 135 -5.55 1.44 -12.67
CA ASP A 135 -6.68 1.25 -11.72
C ASP A 135 -6.32 1.75 -10.32
N SER A 136 -7.32 1.96 -9.45
CA SER A 136 -7.12 2.31 -8.03
C SER A 136 -6.41 1.16 -7.31
N SER A 137 -5.09 1.25 -7.17
CA SER A 137 -4.31 0.22 -6.50
C SER A 137 -4.48 0.35 -4.99
N LEU A 138 -5.12 -0.63 -4.37
CA LEU A 138 -4.94 -0.90 -2.95
C LEU A 138 -3.60 -1.61 -2.77
N ASP A 139 -3.00 -1.44 -1.61
CA ASP A 139 -1.83 -2.18 -1.21
C ASP A 139 -2.19 -3.66 -0.94
N PRO A 140 -1.18 -4.54 -0.83
CA PRO A 140 -1.40 -5.97 -0.60
C PRO A 140 -2.17 -6.30 0.70
N TRP A 141 -2.32 -5.33 1.60
CA TRP A 141 -3.03 -5.43 2.87
C TRP A 141 -4.41 -4.75 2.83
N GLY A 142 -4.82 -4.24 1.66
CA GLY A 142 -6.16 -3.69 1.41
C GLY A 142 -6.32 -2.21 1.77
N LYS A 143 -5.22 -1.48 1.99
CA LYS A 143 -5.24 -0.04 2.26
C LYS A 143 -4.84 0.77 1.03
N SER A 144 -5.34 2.00 0.93
CA SER A 144 -4.90 2.93 -0.12
C SER A 144 -3.46 3.37 0.12
N TYR A 145 -2.70 3.55 -0.96
CA TYR A 145 -1.44 4.29 -0.87
C TYR A 145 -1.73 5.74 -0.49
N VAL A 146 -0.85 6.34 0.30
CA VAL A 146 -0.96 7.70 0.81
C VAL A 146 0.20 8.54 0.30
N ILE A 147 -0.09 9.80 -0.04
CA ILE A 147 0.89 10.74 -0.59
C ILE A 147 0.75 12.06 0.16
N ASN A 148 1.87 12.60 0.68
CA ASN A 148 1.91 13.90 1.36
C ASN A 148 1.89 15.06 0.35
N SER A 149 0.71 15.33 -0.20
CA SER A 149 0.56 16.31 -1.28
C SER A 149 0.79 17.76 -0.86
N GLY A 150 0.74 18.08 0.43
CA GLY A 150 1.06 19.43 0.94
C GLY A 150 2.47 19.91 0.57
N ASN A 151 3.37 18.97 0.27
CA ASN A 151 4.77 19.25 -0.04
C ASN A 151 5.07 19.35 -1.55
N LEU A 152 4.09 19.10 -2.42
CA LEU A 152 4.30 19.07 -3.88
C LEU A 152 4.69 20.43 -4.46
N ASP A 153 4.14 21.51 -3.89
CA ASP A 153 4.37 22.90 -4.33
C ASP A 153 4.86 23.80 -3.20
N SER A 154 5.45 23.19 -2.16
CA SER A 154 6.07 23.94 -1.08
C SER A 154 7.27 24.74 -1.62
N ASN A 155 7.47 25.94 -1.07
CA ASN A 155 8.65 26.74 -1.34
C ASN A 155 9.31 27.08 0.01
N PRO A 156 10.47 26.47 0.35
CA PRO A 156 11.32 25.62 -0.49
C PRO A 156 10.71 24.23 -0.80
N PRO A 157 11.15 23.57 -1.90
CA PRO A 157 10.65 22.25 -2.27
C PRO A 157 10.98 21.22 -1.19
N GLU A 158 9.94 20.63 -0.61
CA GLU A 158 10.07 19.57 0.39
C GLU A 158 10.00 18.19 -0.26
N VAL A 159 10.35 17.17 0.52
CA VAL A 159 10.26 15.79 0.05
C VAL A 159 8.81 15.34 0.02
N VAL A 160 8.43 14.68 -1.07
CA VAL A 160 7.13 14.04 -1.23
C VAL A 160 7.34 12.53 -1.25
N TRP A 161 6.55 11.83 -0.46
CA TRP A 161 6.56 10.39 -0.27
C TRP A 161 5.26 9.79 -0.80
N ILE A 162 5.40 8.70 -1.55
CA ILE A 162 4.29 7.79 -1.84
C ILE A 162 4.47 6.59 -0.93
N MET A 163 3.49 6.29 -0.09
CA MET A 163 3.60 5.35 1.03
C MET A 163 2.48 4.30 1.02
N SER A 164 2.85 3.08 1.37
CA SER A 164 1.96 1.99 1.79
C SER A 164 1.98 1.93 3.30
N ALA A 165 0.81 1.69 3.91
CA ALA A 165 0.74 1.51 5.36
C ALA A 165 1.35 0.18 5.80
N GLY A 166 1.42 -0.82 4.92
CA GLY A 166 2.00 -2.10 5.29
C GLY A 166 1.03 -2.97 6.10
N PRO A 167 1.55 -4.04 6.76
CA PRO A 167 0.74 -5.00 7.50
C PRO A 167 -0.02 -4.43 8.70
N ASP A 168 0.49 -3.37 9.32
CA ASP A 168 -0.14 -2.74 10.50
C ASP A 168 -1.31 -1.82 10.10
N GLY A 169 -1.39 -1.42 8.83
CA GLY A 169 -2.41 -0.52 8.31
C GLY A 169 -2.33 0.89 8.89
N VAL A 170 -1.18 1.29 9.43
CA VAL A 170 -0.94 2.60 10.03
C VAL A 170 0.26 3.27 9.35
N ILE A 171 0.05 4.44 8.76
CA ILE A 171 1.15 5.29 8.31
C ILE A 171 1.76 5.99 9.52
N GLN A 172 2.99 5.63 9.86
CA GLN A 172 3.69 6.17 11.03
C GLN A 172 4.61 7.34 10.67
N THR A 173 4.98 7.45 9.40
CA THR A 173 5.78 8.54 8.82
C THR A 173 4.94 9.82 8.76
N PRO A 174 5.31 10.89 9.49
CA PRO A 174 4.54 12.14 9.48
C PRO A 174 4.58 12.81 8.10
N ALA A 175 3.56 13.60 7.78
CA ALA A 175 3.43 14.23 6.46
C ALA A 175 4.62 15.14 6.06
N GLN A 176 5.30 15.72 7.05
CA GLN A 176 6.47 16.59 6.88
C GLN A 176 7.82 15.87 7.10
N ALA A 177 7.81 14.54 7.18
CA ALA A 177 9.03 13.78 7.42
C ALA A 177 10.04 13.96 6.28
N LYS A 178 11.30 14.22 6.65
CA LYS A 178 12.41 14.29 5.68
C LYS A 178 12.94 12.92 5.26
N GLU A 179 12.62 11.88 6.03
CA GLU A 179 13.02 10.49 5.83
C GLU A 179 11.83 9.57 6.08
N LEU A 180 11.74 8.46 5.35
CA LEU A 180 10.73 7.42 5.59
C LEU A 180 11.02 6.71 6.90
N CYS A 181 9.99 6.46 7.70
CA CYS A 181 10.10 5.55 8.82
C CYS A 181 10.04 4.11 8.27
N THR A 182 11.16 3.57 7.82
CA THR A 182 11.28 2.16 7.40
C THR A 182 12.21 1.47 8.38
N THR A 183 11.81 0.32 8.91
CA THR A 183 12.51 -0.51 9.91
C THR A 183 14.04 -0.32 9.94
N VAL A 184 14.55 0.09 11.12
CA VAL A 184 15.97 0.25 11.56
C VAL A 184 16.47 1.71 11.68
N ALA A 185 16.37 2.22 12.92
CA ALA A 185 17.21 3.18 13.70
C ALA A 185 17.87 4.38 12.97
N VAL A 186 17.79 5.62 13.45
CA VAL A 186 18.42 6.14 14.69
C VAL A 186 17.80 7.52 15.00
N ALA A 187 17.39 7.76 16.25
CA ALA A 187 17.34 9.12 16.81
C ALA A 187 18.36 9.21 17.95
N PRO A 188 19.21 10.25 18.04
CA PRO A 188 19.88 10.58 19.28
C PRO A 188 18.85 11.23 20.22
N ASP A 189 18.76 10.72 21.45
CA ASP A 189 17.94 11.15 22.59
C ASP A 189 16.46 10.67 22.66
N PRO A 190 15.88 10.62 23.87
CA PRO A 190 15.80 9.50 24.83
C PRO A 190 14.60 8.54 24.57
N PRO A 191 14.43 7.41 25.31
CA PRO A 191 13.75 6.23 24.80
C PRO A 191 12.23 6.32 24.96
N THR A 192 11.54 6.72 23.89
CA THR A 192 10.17 6.24 23.68
C THR A 192 10.25 4.95 22.88
N PRO A 193 9.59 3.85 23.31
CA PRO A 193 9.46 2.66 22.48
C PRO A 193 8.58 3.01 21.26
N ILE A 194 9.21 3.51 20.20
CA ILE A 194 8.59 3.55 18.88
C ILE A 194 8.51 2.11 18.39
N SER A 195 7.30 1.66 18.08
CA SER A 195 7.06 0.45 17.31
C SER A 195 7.95 0.49 16.06
N PRO A 196 8.50 -0.64 15.57
CA PRO A 196 9.13 -0.66 14.26
C PRO A 196 8.14 -0.08 13.24
N CYS A 197 8.54 0.95 12.52
CA CYS A 197 7.73 1.49 11.42
C CYS A 197 7.87 0.58 10.21
N ASP A 198 6.74 0.12 9.69
CA ASP A 198 6.66 -0.78 8.53
C ASP A 198 6.24 -0.05 7.24
N ASP A 199 6.31 1.28 7.24
CA ASP A 199 5.94 2.10 6.08
C ASP A 199 6.86 1.79 4.89
N ILE A 200 6.25 1.45 3.76
CA ILE A 200 6.95 1.22 2.49
C ILE A 200 6.68 2.43 1.61
N GLY A 201 7.71 3.20 1.27
CA GLY A 201 7.52 4.33 0.37
C GLY A 201 8.69 4.62 -0.56
N ILE A 202 8.42 5.50 -1.53
CA ILE A 202 9.42 6.07 -2.43
C ILE A 202 9.32 7.58 -2.45
N ARG A 203 10.47 8.24 -2.57
CA ARG A 203 10.54 9.67 -2.78
C ARG A 203 10.10 10.02 -4.21
N LEU A 204 9.23 10.99 -4.34
CA LEU A 204 8.96 11.68 -5.58
C LEU A 204 10.06 12.75 -5.78
N ASN A 205 10.89 12.58 -6.81
CA ASN A 205 11.92 13.54 -7.22
C ASN A 205 11.37 14.54 -8.23
#